data_AF-A0A937WET3-F1
#
_entry.id   AF-A0A937WET3-F1
#
_cell.length_a   1.000
_cell.length_b   1.000
_cell.length_c   1.000
_cell.angle_alpha   90.00
_cell.angle_beta   90.00
_cell.angle_gamma   90.00
#
_symmetry.space_group_name_H-M   'P 1'
#
loop_
_entity.id
_entity.type
_entity.pdbx_description
1 polymer ?
#
loop_
_entity_poly.entity_id
_entity_poly.type
_entity_poly.pdbx_seq_one_letter_code
_entity_poly.pdbx_strand_id
1 'polypeptide(L)'
;MAKAQKGKGCLPKLLTYSAIFLVLAVAFTVIAYRKVGGSEGFKRWLANQTLSAIEKQIIADKLYEVPKNELKNTFKQVKNANSQGKTDLKKLYQFLSTYQRRFKERKPSVDDVNEFLGQLRSTVISNE
;
A
#
# COMPACT_ATOMS: atom_id res chain seq x y z
N MET A 1 -10.51 12.59 -57.45
CA MET A 1 -9.16 12.02 -57.68
C MET A 1 -8.29 12.33 -56.47
N ALA A 2 -8.14 11.36 -55.55
CA ALA A 2 -7.35 11.55 -54.32
C ALA A 2 -5.87 11.28 -54.63
N LYS A 3 -5.03 12.31 -54.54
CA LYS A 3 -3.57 12.19 -54.70
C LYS A 3 -2.99 11.47 -53.49
N ALA A 4 -2.66 10.19 -53.70
CA ALA A 4 -1.79 9.43 -52.82
C ALA A 4 -0.39 10.09 -52.79
N GLN A 5 -0.05 10.77 -51.69
CA GLN A 5 1.32 11.21 -51.43
C GLN A 5 2.01 10.23 -50.48
N LYS A 6 3.04 9.59 -51.04
CA LYS A 6 4.05 8.74 -50.39
C LYS A 6 4.68 9.46 -49.19
N GLY A 7 4.32 9.08 -47.97
CA GLY A 7 5.09 9.33 -46.75
C GLY A 7 6.06 8.17 -46.46
N LYS A 8 7.00 7.89 -47.37
CA LYS A 8 7.95 6.77 -47.23
C LYS A 8 9.13 7.18 -46.33
N GLY A 9 9.13 6.75 -45.07
CA GLY A 9 10.36 6.63 -44.27
C GLY A 9 10.30 7.00 -42.79
N CYS A 10 9.39 7.87 -42.35
CA CYS A 10 9.36 8.36 -40.97
C CYS A 10 8.39 7.55 -40.07
N LEU A 11 7.23 7.16 -40.61
CA LEU A 11 6.22 6.38 -39.89
C LEU A 11 6.71 5.01 -39.38
N PRO A 12 7.41 4.17 -40.17
CA PRO A 12 7.83 2.84 -39.70
C PRO A 12 8.92 2.94 -38.64
N LYS A 13 9.89 3.86 -38.78
CA LYS A 13 10.94 4.06 -37.77
C LYS A 13 10.36 4.58 -36.45
N LEU A 14 9.43 5.53 -36.51
CA LEU A 14 8.77 6.07 -35.32
C LEU A 14 7.94 4.98 -34.60
N LEU A 15 7.24 4.13 -35.35
CA LEU A 15 6.53 2.97 -34.81
C LEU A 15 7.50 1.97 -34.16
N THR A 16 8.66 1.70 -34.77
CA THR A 16 9.68 0.82 -34.19
C THR A 16 10.26 1.41 -32.90
N TYR A 17 10.61 2.70 -32.86
CA TYR A 17 11.10 3.35 -31.64
C TYR A 17 10.05 3.37 -30.53
N SER A 18 8.78 3.65 -30.88
CA SER A 18 7.66 3.59 -29.94
C SER A 18 7.49 2.18 -29.38
N ALA A 19 7.51 1.15 -30.23
CA ALA A 19 7.41 -0.25 -29.82
C ALA A 19 8.58 -0.66 -28.90
N ILE A 20 9.82 -0.28 -29.24
CA ILE A 20 11.00 -0.55 -28.40
C ILE A 20 10.85 0.13 -27.04
N PHE A 21 10.41 1.39 -27.01
CA PHE A 21 10.19 2.11 -25.76
C PHE A 21 9.10 1.44 -24.90
N LEU A 22 8.04 0.95 -25.53
CA LEU A 22 6.96 0.22 -24.87
C LEU A 22 7.46 -1.09 -24.26
N VAL A 23 8.27 -1.86 -25.01
CA VAL A 23 8.90 -3.09 -24.51
C VAL A 23 9.85 -2.78 -23.34
N LEU A 24 10.65 -1.73 -23.43
CA LEU A 24 11.53 -1.30 -22.34
C LEU A 24 10.74 -0.86 -21.10
N ALA A 25 9.65 -0.12 -21.28
CA ALA A 25 8.78 0.30 -20.18
C ALA A 25 8.14 -0.92 -19.50
N VAL A 26 7.64 -1.89 -20.27
CA VAL A 26 7.08 -3.13 -19.73
C VAL A 26 8.16 -3.93 -19.00
N ALA A 27 9.35 -4.08 -19.57
CA ALA A 27 10.46 -4.77 -18.92
C ALA A 27 10.85 -4.10 -17.60
N PHE A 28 10.95 -2.77 -17.58
CA PHE A 28 11.20 -2.01 -16.35
C PHE A 28 10.11 -2.24 -15.30
N THR A 29 8.85 -2.23 -15.73
CA THR A 29 7.70 -2.46 -14.84
C THR A 29 7.75 -3.88 -14.25
N VAL A 30 8.07 -4.89 -15.05
CA VAL A 30 8.21 -6.29 -14.61
C VAL A 30 9.39 -6.47 -13.64
N ILE A 31 10.53 -5.83 -13.90
CA ILE A 31 11.70 -5.88 -13.01
C ILE A 31 11.37 -5.20 -11.68
N ALA A 32 10.73 -4.03 -11.71
CA ALA A 32 10.25 -3.35 -10.50
C ALA A 32 9.24 -4.22 -9.74
N TYR A 33 8.30 -4.85 -10.44
CA TYR A 33 7.29 -5.74 -9.88
C TYR A 33 7.93 -6.96 -9.18
N ARG A 34 8.98 -7.54 -9.79
CA ARG A 34 9.75 -8.64 -9.19
C ARG A 34 10.56 -8.18 -7.98
N LYS A 35 11.23 -7.03 -8.04
CA LYS A 35 12.01 -6.48 -6.91
C LYS A 35 11.14 -6.15 -5.70
N VAL A 36 9.89 -5.74 -5.91
CA VAL A 36 8.96 -5.41 -4.83
C VAL A 36 8.35 -6.66 -4.18
N GLY A 37 8.56 -7.87 -4.75
CA GLY A 37 7.97 -9.12 -4.22
C GLY A 37 6.61 -9.47 -4.84
N GLY A 38 6.34 -8.98 -6.06
CA GLY A 38 5.12 -9.28 -6.81
C GLY A 38 3.85 -8.76 -6.15
N SER A 39 2.75 -9.51 -6.32
CA SER A 39 1.43 -9.16 -5.77
C SER A 39 1.45 -9.06 -4.24
N GLU A 40 2.22 -9.91 -3.55
CA GLU A 40 2.35 -9.85 -2.10
C GLU A 40 3.10 -8.62 -1.62
N GLY A 41 4.17 -8.23 -2.33
CA GLY A 41 4.87 -6.98 -2.12
C GLY A 41 3.96 -5.75 -2.22
N PHE A 42 3.15 -5.70 -3.27
CA PHE A 42 2.16 -4.64 -3.46
C PHE A 42 1.13 -4.62 -2.33
N LYS A 43 0.61 -5.78 -1.92
CA LYS A 43 -0.34 -5.89 -0.79
C LYS A 43 0.29 -5.41 0.52
N ARG A 44 1.55 -5.77 0.80
CA ARG A 44 2.28 -5.27 1.98
C ARG A 44 2.45 -3.76 1.94
N TRP A 45 2.85 -3.22 0.79
CA TRP A 45 2.99 -1.77 0.59
C TRP A 45 1.66 -1.04 0.82
N LEU A 46 0.56 -1.56 0.25
CA LEU A 46 -0.76 -0.98 0.40
C LEU A 46 -1.24 -1.03 1.85
N ALA A 47 -1.01 -2.14 2.57
CA ALA A 47 -1.31 -2.23 4.00
C ALA A 47 -0.54 -1.19 4.83
N ASN A 48 0.73 -0.91 4.50
CA ASN A 48 1.52 0.14 5.16
C ASN A 48 0.98 1.55 4.89
N GLN A 49 0.49 1.80 3.68
CA GLN A 49 -0.19 3.05 3.34
C GLN A 49 -1.46 3.22 4.16
N THR A 50 -2.30 2.19 4.24
CA THR A 50 -3.55 2.21 5.03
C THR A 50 -3.26 2.41 6.52
N LEU A 51 -2.26 1.72 7.07
CA LEU A 51 -1.80 1.92 8.45
C LEU A 51 -1.41 3.37 8.71
N SER A 52 -0.67 3.98 7.78
CA SER A 52 -0.24 5.38 7.92
C SER A 52 -1.39 6.38 7.80
N ALA A 53 -2.41 6.09 6.99
CA ALA A 53 -3.62 6.91 6.89
C ALA A 53 -4.44 6.86 8.19
N ILE A 54 -4.64 5.66 8.74
CA ILE A 54 -5.37 5.48 10.01
C ILE A 54 -4.61 6.11 11.18
N GLU A 55 -3.28 5.93 11.26
CA GLU A 55 -2.44 6.57 12.27
C GLU A 55 -2.62 8.10 12.26
N LYS A 56 -2.59 8.71 11.08
CA LYS A 56 -2.82 10.17 10.92
C LYS A 56 -4.23 10.57 11.33
N GLN A 57 -5.25 9.79 10.97
CA GLN A 57 -6.63 10.05 11.35
C GLN A 57 -6.80 10.04 12.88
N ILE A 58 -6.30 9.00 13.56
CA ILE A 58 -6.36 8.89 15.02
C ILE A 58 -5.65 10.06 15.71
N ILE A 59 -4.49 10.48 15.18
CA ILE A 59 -3.75 11.64 15.71
C ILE A 59 -4.53 12.94 15.50
N ALA A 60 -5.15 13.12 14.32
CA ALA A 60 -5.96 14.29 13.99
C ALA A 60 -7.23 14.37 14.85
N ASP A 61 -7.78 13.23 15.22
CA ASP A 61 -8.93 13.10 16.11
C ASP A 61 -8.64 13.52 17.56
N LYS A 62 -7.38 13.78 17.92
CA LYS A 62 -6.93 14.23 19.25
C LYS A 62 -7.55 13.40 20.38
N LEU A 63 -7.48 12.08 20.28
CA LEU A 63 -7.86 11.20 21.39
C LEU A 63 -6.80 11.32 22.49
N TYR A 64 -7.04 12.23 23.43
CA TYR A 64 -6.06 12.66 24.44
C TYR A 64 -5.66 11.56 25.44
N GLU A 65 -6.48 10.51 25.58
CA GLU A 65 -6.25 9.41 26.52
C GLU A 65 -5.35 8.30 25.96
N VAL A 66 -5.15 8.23 24.63
CA VAL A 66 -4.21 7.27 24.03
C VAL A 66 -2.81 7.90 24.01
N PRO A 67 -1.79 7.30 24.66
CA PRO A 67 -0.44 7.83 24.64
C PRO A 67 0.08 7.89 23.20
N LYS A 68 0.34 9.09 22.67
CA LYS A 68 0.82 9.29 21.28
C LYS A 68 2.07 8.45 20.96
N ASN A 69 2.93 8.23 21.95
CA ASN A 69 4.14 7.42 21.79
C ASN A 69 3.80 5.93 21.63
N GLU A 70 2.85 5.41 22.40
CA GLU A 70 2.42 4.02 22.31
C GLU A 70 1.70 3.74 20.97
N LEU A 71 0.84 4.67 20.55
CA LEU A 71 0.20 4.63 19.24
C LEU A 71 1.25 4.55 18.12
N LYS A 72 2.16 5.53 18.06
CA LYS A 72 3.22 5.59 17.03
C LYS A 72 4.12 4.34 17.06
N ASN A 73 4.50 3.87 18.24
CA ASN A 73 5.34 2.68 18.37
C ASN A 73 4.64 1.43 17.84
N THR A 74 3.35 1.24 18.16
CA THR A 74 2.57 0.10 17.68
C THR A 74 2.45 0.12 16.15
N PHE A 75 2.07 1.25 15.57
CA PHE A 75 2.00 1.40 14.11
C PHE A 75 3.36 1.20 13.43
N LYS A 76 4.44 1.73 14.02
CA LYS A 76 5.80 1.54 13.50
C LYS A 76 6.24 0.08 13.55
N GLN A 77 5.97 -0.61 14.65
CA GLN A 77 6.31 -2.04 14.81
C GLN A 77 5.59 -2.89 13.77
N VAL A 78 4.29 -2.69 13.59
CA VAL A 78 3.47 -3.44 12.64
C VAL A 78 3.89 -3.14 11.20
N LYS A 79 4.17 -1.87 10.85
CA LYS A 79 4.71 -1.49 9.53
C LYS A 79 6.05 -2.17 9.24
N ASN A 80 6.94 -2.21 10.23
CA ASN A 80 8.24 -2.88 10.09
C ASN A 80 8.07 -4.39 9.91
N ALA A 81 7.26 -5.04 10.76
CA ALA A 81 6.97 -6.46 10.65
C ALA A 81 6.36 -6.82 9.28
N ASN A 82 5.39 -6.02 8.82
CA ASN A 82 4.71 -6.24 7.55
C ASN A 82 5.67 -6.11 6.36
N SER A 83 6.57 -5.13 6.42
CA SER A 83 7.62 -4.93 5.41
C SER A 83 8.65 -6.08 5.38
N GLN A 84 8.89 -6.71 6.54
CA GLN A 84 9.82 -7.84 6.68
C GLN A 84 9.21 -9.21 6.39
N GLY A 85 7.94 -9.30 5.99
CA GLY A 85 7.30 -10.60 5.81
C GLY A 85 6.62 -11.17 7.07
N LYS A 86 6.87 -10.58 8.25
CA LYS A 86 6.57 -11.13 9.58
C LYS A 86 5.20 -10.74 10.12
N THR A 87 4.22 -10.65 9.24
CA THR A 87 2.85 -10.26 9.59
C THR A 87 1.88 -11.13 8.84
N ASP A 88 0.84 -11.58 9.53
CA ASP A 88 -0.31 -12.22 8.91
C ASP A 88 -1.07 -11.15 8.10
N LEU A 89 -0.74 -11.10 6.81
CA LEU A 89 -1.27 -10.10 5.88
C LEU A 89 -2.80 -10.20 5.76
N LYS A 90 -3.36 -11.41 5.87
CA LYS A 90 -4.81 -11.62 5.78
C LYS A 90 -5.51 -11.00 6.99
N LYS A 91 -5.03 -11.28 8.20
CA LYS A 91 -5.55 -10.67 9.43
C LYS A 91 -5.36 -9.16 9.44
N LEU A 92 -4.20 -8.68 9.02
CA LEU A 92 -3.93 -7.24 8.92
C LEU A 92 -4.95 -6.53 8.03
N TYR A 93 -5.19 -7.05 6.82
CA TYR A 93 -6.20 -6.49 5.94
C TYR A 93 -7.62 -6.54 6.52
N GLN A 94 -7.96 -7.65 7.19
CA GLN A 94 -9.26 -7.79 7.83
C GLN A 94 -9.48 -6.73 8.90
N PHE A 95 -8.48 -6.48 9.78
CA PHE A 95 -8.60 -5.46 10.82
C PHE A 95 -8.61 -4.05 10.24
N LEU A 96 -7.74 -3.75 9.25
CA LEU A 96 -7.72 -2.45 8.59
C LEU A 96 -9.07 -2.13 7.91
N SER A 97 -9.62 -3.07 7.16
CA SER A 97 -10.91 -2.89 6.48
C SER A 97 -12.07 -2.78 7.46
N THR A 98 -12.06 -3.57 8.55
CA THR A 98 -13.08 -3.48 9.60
C THR A 98 -13.05 -2.13 10.29
N TYR A 99 -11.86 -1.63 10.63
CA TYR A 99 -11.68 -0.32 11.24
C TYR A 99 -12.17 0.78 10.31
N GLN A 100 -11.70 0.80 9.06
CA GLN A 100 -12.13 1.79 8.07
C GLN A 100 -13.65 1.77 7.86
N ARG A 101 -14.28 0.59 7.79
CA ARG A 101 -15.73 0.47 7.63
C ARG A 101 -16.48 1.00 8.85
N ARG A 102 -16.03 0.68 10.06
CA ARG A 102 -16.68 1.12 11.31
C ARG A 102 -16.56 2.62 11.54
N PHE A 103 -15.44 3.23 11.15
CA PHE A 103 -15.11 4.63 11.48
C PHE A 103 -15.03 5.53 10.24
N LYS A 104 -15.65 5.11 9.13
CA LYS A 104 -15.78 5.95 7.92
C LYS A 104 -16.64 7.19 8.18
N GLU A 105 -17.73 7.01 8.91
CA GLU A 105 -18.79 8.02 9.12
C GLU A 105 -18.89 8.47 10.57
N ARG A 106 -18.11 7.85 11.47
CA ARG A 106 -18.10 8.17 12.90
C ARG A 106 -16.68 8.22 13.42
N LYS A 107 -16.45 9.07 14.41
CA LYS A 107 -15.18 9.16 15.12
C LYS A 107 -14.98 7.94 16.03
N PRO A 108 -13.80 7.31 16.08
CA PRO A 108 -13.50 6.22 17.01
C PRO A 108 -13.41 6.74 18.45
N SER A 109 -13.84 5.91 19.40
CA SER A 109 -13.59 6.13 20.83
C SER A 109 -12.18 5.70 21.23
N VAL A 110 -11.77 6.04 22.45
CA VAL A 110 -10.48 5.60 23.02
C VAL A 110 -10.41 4.07 23.12
N ASP A 111 -11.50 3.44 23.57
CA ASP A 111 -11.60 1.98 23.65
C ASP A 111 -11.53 1.31 22.28
N ASP A 112 -12.19 1.87 21.27
CA ASP A 112 -12.11 1.39 19.89
C ASP A 112 -10.67 1.41 19.35
N VAL A 113 -9.92 2.47 19.67
CA VAL A 113 -8.51 2.59 19.27
C VAL A 113 -7.64 1.60 20.03
N ASN A 114 -7.84 1.42 21.32
CA ASN A 114 -7.10 0.45 22.13
C ASN A 114 -7.35 -0.99 21.67
N GLU A 115 -8.61 -1.34 21.37
CA GLU A 115 -8.98 -2.62 20.77
C GLU A 115 -8.26 -2.81 19.43
N PHE A 116 -8.30 -1.78 18.56
CA PHE A 116 -7.63 -1.84 17.27
C PHE A 116 -6.11 -1.99 17.39
N LEU A 117 -5.46 -1.31 18.33
CA LEU A 117 -4.04 -1.47 18.58
C LEU A 117 -3.69 -2.89 19.06
N GLY A 118 -4.53 -3.48 19.91
CA GLY A 118 -4.41 -4.88 20.30
C GLY A 118 -4.54 -5.83 19.12
N GLN A 119 -5.54 -5.62 18.25
CA GLN A 119 -5.72 -6.38 17.01
C GLN A 119 -4.49 -6.26 16.10
N LEU A 120 -3.95 -5.05 15.91
CA LEU A 120 -2.75 -4.83 15.11
C LEU A 120 -1.53 -5.59 15.67
N ARG A 121 -1.31 -5.56 16.99
CA ARG A 121 -0.22 -6.33 17.64
C ARG A 121 -0.36 -7.83 17.38
N SER A 122 -1.59 -8.36 17.43
CA SER A 122 -1.87 -9.79 17.16
C SER A 122 -1.57 -10.25 15.73
N THR A 123 -1.38 -9.32 14.78
CA THR A 123 -1.02 -9.65 13.39
C THR A 123 0.46 -9.93 13.22
N VAL A 124 1.30 -9.45 14.13
CA VAL A 124 2.75 -9.67 14.08
C VAL A 124 3.01 -11.13 14.44
N ILE A 125 3.62 -11.87 13.52
CA ILE A 125 3.99 -13.26 13.74
C ILE A 125 5.26 -13.24 14.59
N SER A 126 5.10 -13.45 15.89
CA SER A 126 6.22 -13.70 16.80
C SER A 126 6.58 -15.18 16.63
N ASN A 127 7.75 -15.45 16.07
CA ASN A 127 8.37 -16.76 16.23
C ASN A 127 8.93 -16.76 17.66
N GLU A 128 8.14 -17.23 18.62
CA GLU A 128 8.71 -17.91 19.79
C GLU A 128 9.26 -19.27 19.36
#